data_AF-A0A9D1ELC1-F1
#
_entry.id   AF-A0A9D1ELC1-F1
#
_cell.length_a   1.000
_cell.length_b   1.000
_cell.length_c   1.000
_cell.angle_alpha   90.00
_cell.angle_beta   90.00
_cell.angle_gamma   90.00
#
_symmetry.space_group_name_H-M   'P 1'
#
loop_
_entity.id
_entity.type
_entity.pdbx_description
1 polymer ?
#
loop_
_entity_poly.entity_id
_entity_poly.type
_entity_poly.pdbx_seq_one_letter_code
_entity_poly.pdbx_strand_id
1 'polypeptide(L)' 'MQYRLEMAEERLKSSKILLDAGSYKDSIGRSYYAMFTAVRTLLAIEGQDFSKHAAVIAYFQKEYIKSGKIEKKYSK' A
#
# COMPACT_ATOMS: atom_id res chain seq x y z
N MET A 1 -14.17 -6.41 1.51
CA MET A 1 -13.13 -5.52 2.06
C MET A 1 -12.14 -6.30 2.92
N GLN A 2 -12.61 -7.11 3.86
CA GLN A 2 -11.80 -7.95 4.75
C GLN A 2 -10.75 -8.81 4.02
N TYR A 3 -11.14 -9.52 2.97
CA TYR A 3 -10.23 -10.30 2.13
C TYR A 3 -9.03 -9.51 1.59
N ARG A 4 -9.21 -8.24 1.19
CA ARG A 4 -8.11 -7.43 0.64
C ARG A 4 -7.12 -7.01 1.73
N LEU A 5 -7.59 -6.79 2.95
CA LEU A 5 -6.72 -6.49 4.09
C LEU A 5 -5.93 -7.74 4.50
N GLU A 6 -6.58 -8.89 4.61
CA GLU A 6 -5.91 -10.17 4.88
C GLU A 6 -4.82 -10.46 3.85
N MET A 7 -5.11 -10.27 2.57
CA MET A 7 -4.11 -10.39 1.50
C MET A 7 -2.96 -9.39 1.60
N ALA A 8 -3.20 -8.17 2.13
CA ALA A 8 -2.14 -7.19 2.34
C ALA A 8 -1.25 -7.60 3.52
N GLU A 9 -1.85 -8.10 4.60
CA GLU A 9 -1.16 -8.63 5.77
C GLU A 9 -0.29 -9.85 5.43
N GLU A 10 -0.81 -10.78 4.63
CA GLU A 10 -0.07 -11.96 4.18
C GLU A 10 1.16 -11.57 3.33
N ARG A 11 1.00 -10.59 2.43
CA ARG A 11 2.11 -10.06 1.63
C ARG A 11 3.15 -9.36 2.49
N LEU A 12 2.72 -8.62 3.52
CA LEU A 12 3.62 -7.99 4.48
C LEU A 12 4.38 -9.02 5.32
N LYS A 13 3.71 -10.10 5.74
CA LYS A 13 4.37 -11.22 6.42
C LYS A 13 5.42 -11.86 5.51
N SER A 14 5.07 -12.10 4.25
CA SER A 14 6.00 -12.64 3.25
C SER A 14 7.21 -11.71 3.02
N SER A 15 7.00 -10.39 2.94
CA SER A 15 8.09 -9.45 2.72
C SER A 15 9.08 -9.44 3.88
N LYS A 16 8.60 -9.63 5.12
CA LYS A 16 9.46 -9.74 6.31
C LYS A 16 10.33 -10.99 6.25
N ILE A 17 9.75 -12.14 5.91
CA ILE A 17 10.52 -13.39 5.75
C ILE A 17 11.61 -13.23 4.68
N LEU A 18 11.27 -12.61 3.54
CA LEU A 18 12.24 -12.37 2.46
C LEU A 18 13.34 -11.38 2.86
N LEU A 19 13.01 -10.39 3.70
CA LEU A 19 13.99 -9.45 4.24
C LEU A 19 15.00 -10.19 5.13
N ASP A 20 14.49 -11.00 6.06
CA ASP A 20 15.31 -11.77 7.01
C ASP A 20 16.18 -12.82 6.29
N ALA A 21 15.70 -13.34 5.17
CA ALA A 21 16.44 -14.25 4.29
C ALA A 21 17.45 -13.55 3.35
N GLY A 22 17.61 -12.23 3.43
CA GLY A 22 18.51 -11.46 2.55
C GLY A 22 18.04 -11.31 1.10
N SER A 23 16.81 -11.73 0.79
CA SER A 23 16.19 -11.60 -0.54
C SER A 23 15.53 -10.24 -0.71
N TYR A 24 16.37 -9.19 -0.69
CA TYR A 24 15.91 -7.79 -0.63
C TYR A 24 15.04 -7.38 -1.81
N LYS A 25 15.39 -7.78 -3.03
CA LYS A 25 14.62 -7.41 -4.25
C LYS A 25 13.18 -7.92 -4.18
N ASP A 26 12.99 -9.15 -3.72
CA ASP A 26 11.67 -9.76 -3.60
C ASP A 26 10.91 -9.19 -2.40
N SER A 27 11.61 -8.91 -1.29
CA SER A 27 11.03 -8.23 -0.14
C SER A 27 10.46 -6.86 -0.51
N ILE A 28 11.20 -6.06 -1.30
CA ILE A 28 10.76 -4.76 -1.81
C ILE A 28 9.49 -4.91 -2.66
N GLY A 29 9.48 -5.85 -3.61
CA GLY A 29 8.32 -6.09 -4.45
C GLY A 29 7.07 -6.45 -3.63
N ARG A 30 7.21 -7.34 -2.64
CA ARG A 30 6.08 -7.77 -1.80
C ARG A 30 5.57 -6.67 -0.87
N SER A 31 6.48 -5.95 -0.21
CA SER A 31 6.11 -4.85 0.70
C SER A 31 5.41 -3.71 -0.05
N TYR A 32 5.87 -3.39 -1.26
CA TYR A 32 5.22 -2.43 -2.15
C TYR A 32 3.76 -2.81 -2.43
N TYR A 33 3.52 -4.05 -2.88
CA TYR A 33 2.17 -4.49 -3.20
C TYR A 33 1.28 -4.65 -1.95
N ALA A 34 1.85 -4.99 -0.79
CA ALA A 34 1.11 -4.97 0.47
C ALA A 34 0.57 -3.56 0.76
N MET A 35 1.43 -2.54 0.71
CA MET A 35 1.03 -1.13 0.91
C MET A 35 0.03 -0.68 -0.15
N PHE A 36 0.26 -1.00 -1.42
CA PHE A 36 -0.64 -0.60 -2.50
C PHE A 36 -2.04 -1.22 -2.35
N THR A 37 -2.13 -2.50 -1.97
CA THR A 37 -3.42 -3.15 -1.70
C THR A 37 -4.13 -2.51 -0.49
N ALA A 38 -3.39 -2.14 0.55
CA ALA A 38 -3.95 -1.44 1.70
C ALA A 38 -4.55 -0.07 1.29
N VAL A 39 -3.79 0.74 0.53
CA VAL A 39 -4.26 2.03 0.01
C VAL A 39 -5.49 1.86 -0.87
N ARG A 40 -5.50 0.90 -1.81
CA ARG A 40 -6.68 0.63 -2.64
C ARG A 40 -7.90 0.24 -1.82
N THR A 41 -7.70 -0.51 -0.73
CA THR A 41 -8.81 -0.94 0.12
C THR A 41 -9.36 0.23 0.93
N LEU A 42 -8.48 1.09 1.46
CA LEU A 42 -8.84 2.33 2.13
C LEU A 42 -9.69 3.24 1.23
N LEU A 43 -9.21 3.51 0.00
CA LEU A 43 -9.95 4.35 -0.95
C LEU A 43 -11.30 3.72 -1.31
N ALA A 44 -11.35 2.41 -1.51
CA ALA A 44 -12.60 1.73 -1.83
C ALA A 44 -13.61 1.74 -0.67
N ILE A 45 -13.15 1.78 0.59
CA ILE A 45 -14.02 1.98 1.76
C ILE A 45 -14.62 3.40 1.76
N GLU A 46 -13.87 4.40 1.27
CA GLU A 46 -14.34 5.78 1.08
C GLU A 46 -15.15 5.97 -0.23
N GLY A 47 -15.50 4.88 -0.92
CA GLY A 47 -16.27 4.92 -2.16
C GLY A 47 -15.48 5.41 -3.38
N GLN A 48 -14.15 5.47 -3.28
CA GLN A 48 -13.25 5.88 -4.37
C GLN A 48 -12.60 4.65 -5.01
N ASP A 49 -12.79 4.45 -6.31
CA ASP A 49 -12.09 3.41 -7.07
C ASP A 49 -11.46 3.97 -8.34
N PHE A 50 -10.28 3.46 -8.66
CA PHE A 50 -9.46 3.93 -9.76
C PHE A 50 -8.92 2.76 -10.57
N SER A 51 -9.15 2.80 -11.88
CA SER A 51 -8.63 1.78 -12.81
C SER A 51 -7.13 1.91 -13.04
N LYS A 52 -6.58 3.13 -12.93
CA LYS A 52 -5.16 3.41 -13.15
C LYS A 52 -4.40 3.38 -11.84
N HIS A 53 -3.34 2.59 -11.81
CA HIS A 53 -2.41 2.52 -10.69
C HIS A 53 -1.87 3.90 -10.26
N ALA A 54 -1.48 4.74 -11.22
CA ALA A 54 -0.99 6.10 -10.93
C ALA A 54 -2.06 7.01 -10.31
N ALA A 55 -3.35 6.79 -10.63
CA ALA A 55 -4.44 7.59 -10.08
C ALA A 55 -4.68 7.28 -8.60
N VAL A 56 -4.57 6.00 -8.19
CA VAL A 56 -4.59 5.60 -6.76
C VAL A 56 -3.54 6.37 -5.96
N ILE A 57 -2.29 6.41 -6.46
CA ILE A 57 -1.18 7.10 -5.80
C ILE A 57 -1.43 8.60 -5.76
N ALA A 58 -1.84 9.21 -6.88
CA ALA A 58 -2.08 10.65 -6.95
C ALA A 58 -3.19 11.09 -5.99
N TYR A 59 -4.27 10.31 -5.90
CA TYR A 59 -5.38 10.58 -4.99
C TYR A 59 -4.93 10.45 -3.53
N PHE A 60 -4.23 9.38 -3.18
CA PHE A 60 -3.68 9.19 -1.84
C PHE A 60 -2.75 10.35 -1.43
N GLN A 61 -1.84 10.75 -2.32
CA GLN A 61 -0.95 11.89 -2.11
C GLN A 61 -1.72 13.19 -1.87
N LYS A 62 -2.78 13.44 -2.63
CA LYS A 62 -3.62 14.64 -2.47
C LYS A 62 -4.40 14.61 -1.15
N GLU A 63 -5.07 13.51 -0.85
CA GLU A 63 -6.07 13.47 0.23
C GLU A 63 -5.52 13.05 1.59
N TYR A 64 -4.34 12.44 1.65
CA TYR A 64 -3.72 11.95 2.89
C TYR A 64 -2.41 12.67 3.22
N ILE A 65 -1.53 12.85 2.24
CA ILE A 65 -0.22 13.48 2.48
C ILE A 65 -0.34 15.01 2.50
N LYS A 66 -0.91 15.60 1.45
CA LYS A 66 -1.02 17.08 1.35
C LYS A 66 -2.01 17.67 2.34
N SER A 67 -3.01 16.89 2.76
CA SER A 67 -3.97 17.28 3.80
C SER A 67 -3.42 17.13 5.23
N GLY A 68 -2.27 16.47 5.41
CA GLY A 68 -1.63 16.26 6.70
C GLY A 68 -2.19 15.09 7.52
N LYS A 69 -3.11 14.29 6.98
CA LYS A 69 -3.62 13.07 7.66
C LYS A 69 -2.51 12.02 7.86
N ILE A 70 -1.53 11.99 6.96
CA ILE A 70 -0.34 11.14 7.02
C ILE A 70 0.89 12.02 6.84
N GLU A 71 1.94 11.72 7.63
CA GLU A 71 3.20 12.46 7.58
C GLU A 71 3.84 12.42 6.18
N LYS A 72 4.42 13.55 5.77
CA LYS A 72 5.11 13.67 4.48
C LYS A 72 6.29 12.70 4.31
N LYS A 73 6.88 12.15 5.38
CA LYS A 73 7.95 11.14 5.29
C LYS A 73 7.50 9.83 4.63
N TYR A 74 6.19 9.58 4.60
CA TYR A 74 5.59 8.45 3.89
C TYR A 74 5.15 8.82 2.46
N SER A 75 5.40 10.06 2.05
CA SER A 75 5.39 10.43 0.64
C SER A 75 6.61 9.83 -0.05
N LYS A 76 6.43 9.52 -1.33
CA LYS A 76 7.54 9.34 -2.27
C LYS A 76 8.58 10.45 -2.10
#